data_AF-A0A1V4Q7Z7-F1
#
_entry.id   AF-A0A1V4Q7Z7-F1
#
_cell.length_a   1.000
_cell.length_b   1.000
_cell.length_c   1.000
_cell.angle_alpha   90.00
_cell.angle_beta   90.00
_cell.angle_gamma   90.00
#
_symmetry.space_group_name_H-M   'P 1'
#
loop_
_entity.id
_entity.type
_entity.pdbx_description
1 polymer ?
#
loop_
_entity_poly.entity_id
_entity_poly.type
_entity_poly.pdbx_seq_one_letter_code
_entity_poly.pdbx_strand_id
1 'polypeptide(L)'
;MTVPRMMLVHAHPDDESLWTGGTIARHVELGGDVSVVTATWATGTSRHGELRNALTELGVTREPIMLGFADDGVPVSAPGAKRFCDVSFDKQVRILVGHIRRLRPEILLTYDPVGIYGHRDHVHAHRLGGGG
;
A
#
# COMPACT_ATOMS: atom_id res chain seq x y z
N MET A 1 -9.90 8.40 -24.30
CA MET A 1 -9.66 7.12 -23.60
C MET A 1 -9.82 7.39 -22.11
N THR A 2 -10.44 6.50 -21.35
CA THR A 2 -10.55 6.65 -19.89
C THR A 2 -9.19 6.40 -19.24
N VAL A 3 -8.83 7.17 -18.22
CA VAL A 3 -7.59 6.94 -17.46
C VAL A 3 -7.72 5.59 -16.71
N PRO A 4 -6.74 4.68 -16.79
CA PRO A 4 -6.83 3.36 -16.17
C PRO A 4 -6.92 3.46 -14.65
N ARG A 5 -7.62 2.54 -13.99
CA ARG A 5 -7.66 2.52 -12.51
C ARG A 5 -6.33 1.99 -11.94
N MET A 6 -5.76 2.69 -10.98
CA MET A 6 -4.46 2.38 -10.41
C MET A 6 -4.58 1.89 -8.96
N MET A 7 -3.87 0.81 -8.64
CA MET A 7 -3.63 0.34 -7.27
C MET A 7 -2.13 0.40 -6.96
N LEU A 8 -1.77 1.03 -5.85
CA LEU A 8 -0.39 1.02 -5.34
C LEU A 8 -0.34 0.21 -4.07
N VAL A 9 0.60 -0.71 -3.97
CA VAL A 9 0.79 -1.59 -2.80
C VAL A 9 2.13 -1.25 -2.16
N HIS A 10 2.05 -0.56 -1.02
CA HIS A 10 3.18 -0.11 -0.21
C HIS A 10 3.27 -0.85 1.12
N ALA A 11 4.46 -0.88 1.70
CA ALA A 11 4.75 -1.46 2.99
C ALA A 11 4.30 -0.52 4.11
N HIS A 12 4.70 0.75 4.07
CA HIS A 12 4.54 1.70 5.17
C HIS A 12 3.71 2.94 4.79
N PRO A 13 3.04 3.59 5.76
CA PRO A 13 2.60 4.97 5.60
C PRO A 13 3.81 5.85 5.29
N ASP A 14 3.79 6.72 4.28
CA ASP A 14 4.87 7.58 3.74
C ASP A 14 5.50 7.09 2.42
N ASP A 15 5.59 5.77 2.20
CA ASP A 15 6.16 5.19 0.99
C ASP A 15 5.42 5.65 -0.28
N GLU A 16 4.11 5.84 -0.19
CA GLU A 16 3.29 6.29 -1.31
C GLU A 16 3.71 7.69 -1.78
N SER A 17 4.07 8.56 -0.83
CA SER A 17 4.52 9.91 -1.09
C SER A 17 5.97 9.92 -1.57
N LEU A 18 6.85 9.17 -0.89
CA LEU A 18 8.29 9.14 -1.18
C LEU A 18 8.60 8.55 -2.56
N TRP A 19 7.97 7.44 -2.92
CA TRP A 19 8.31 6.70 -4.14
C TRP A 19 7.37 7.01 -5.30
N THR A 20 6.12 7.37 -5.01
CA THR A 20 5.07 7.46 -6.03
C THR A 20 4.25 8.74 -5.99
N GLY A 21 4.56 9.70 -5.13
CA GLY A 21 3.71 10.89 -4.93
C GLY A 21 3.45 11.67 -6.22
N GLY A 22 4.50 11.91 -7.02
CA GLY A 22 4.35 12.55 -8.32
C GLY A 22 3.50 11.75 -9.32
N THR A 23 3.61 10.42 -9.30
CA THR A 23 2.80 9.52 -10.15
C THR A 23 1.33 9.56 -9.72
N ILE A 24 1.06 9.48 -8.41
CA ILE A 24 -0.29 9.56 -7.84
C ILE A 24 -0.93 10.89 -8.21
N ALA A 25 -0.28 12.02 -7.87
CA ALA A 25 -0.81 13.35 -8.12
C ALA A 25 -1.11 13.59 -9.61
N ARG A 26 -0.18 13.18 -10.49
CA ARG A 26 -0.40 13.30 -11.93
C ARG A 26 -1.55 12.42 -12.42
N HIS A 27 -1.68 11.20 -11.90
CA HIS A 27 -2.74 10.29 -12.30
C HIS A 27 -4.12 10.82 -11.88
N VAL A 28 -4.22 11.38 -10.66
CA VAL A 28 -5.42 12.06 -10.15
C VAL A 28 -5.75 13.30 -10.99
N GLU A 29 -4.77 14.15 -11.31
CA GLU A 29 -4.95 15.35 -12.13
C GLU A 29 -5.55 15.02 -13.52
N LEU A 30 -5.18 13.86 -14.08
CA LEU A 30 -5.74 13.36 -15.34
C LEU A 30 -7.16 12.78 -15.20
N GLY A 31 -7.72 12.75 -13.99
CA GLY A 31 -9.04 12.20 -13.67
C GLY A 31 -9.06 10.70 -13.40
N GLY A 32 -7.89 10.09 -13.11
CA GLY A 32 -7.76 8.68 -12.77
C GLY A 32 -8.19 8.35 -11.34
N ASP A 33 -8.61 7.11 -11.12
CA ASP A 33 -8.98 6.58 -9.80
C ASP A 33 -7.79 5.82 -9.19
N VAL A 34 -7.34 6.27 -8.02
CA VAL A 34 -6.21 5.73 -7.27
C VAL A 34 -6.69 5.04 -5.99
N SER A 35 -6.22 3.82 -5.77
CA SER A 35 -6.33 3.11 -4.49
C SER A 35 -4.95 2.83 -3.92
N VAL A 36 -4.69 3.25 -2.68
CA VAL A 36 -3.43 2.96 -1.99
C VAL A 36 -3.68 1.89 -0.93
N VAL A 37 -2.91 0.81 -1.00
CA VAL A 37 -2.88 -0.28 -0.03
C VAL A 37 -1.58 -0.16 0.75
N THR A 38 -1.67 -0.10 2.07
CA THR A 38 -0.52 -0.04 2.97
C THR A 38 -0.52 -1.28 3.86
N ALA A 39 0.55 -2.08 3.77
CA ALA A 39 0.60 -3.39 4.41
C ALA A 39 0.67 -3.30 5.95
N THR A 40 1.44 -2.35 6.46
CA THR A 40 1.70 -2.18 7.88
C THR A 40 0.92 -1.01 8.48
N TRP A 41 0.93 -0.91 9.81
CA TRP A 41 0.08 -0.03 10.62
C TRP A 41 -1.41 -0.39 10.59
N ALA A 42 -2.07 -0.22 11.73
CA ALA A 42 -3.51 -0.42 11.84
C ALA A 42 -4.30 0.86 11.56
N THR A 43 -5.53 0.71 11.06
CA THR A 43 -6.50 1.80 11.00
C THR A 43 -6.69 2.44 12.39
N GLY A 44 -6.76 3.77 12.43
CA GLY A 44 -6.97 4.55 13.65
C GLY A 44 -5.69 4.91 14.41
N THR A 45 -4.53 4.44 13.97
CA THR A 45 -3.23 4.88 14.49
C THR A 45 -2.86 6.29 14.01
N SER A 46 -1.89 6.95 14.65
CA SER A 46 -1.42 8.28 14.23
C SER A 46 -0.92 8.28 12.78
N ARG A 47 -0.11 7.29 12.41
CA ARG A 47 0.43 7.15 11.04
C ARG A 47 -0.65 6.88 10.00
N HIS A 48 -1.77 6.24 10.37
CA HIS A 48 -2.94 6.16 9.48
C HIS A 48 -3.54 7.55 9.23
N GLY A 49 -3.60 8.41 10.24
CA GLY A 49 -4.02 9.81 10.07
C GLY A 49 -3.07 10.62 9.18
N GLU A 50 -1.76 10.46 9.37
CA GLU A 50 -0.73 11.10 8.54
C GLU A 50 -0.84 10.67 7.07
N LEU A 51 -1.00 9.36 6.80
CA LEU A 51 -1.23 8.84 5.45
C LEU A 51 -2.48 9.43 4.80
N ARG A 52 -3.59 9.52 5.53
CA ARG A 52 -4.83 10.13 4.99
C ARG A 52 -4.62 11.58 4.59
N ASN A 53 -3.88 12.34 5.40
CA ASN A 53 -3.54 13.73 5.08
C ASN A 53 -2.65 13.80 3.85
N ALA A 54 -1.60 12.99 3.77
CA ALA A 54 -0.72 12.94 2.61
C ALA A 54 -1.47 12.59 1.31
N LEU A 55 -2.35 11.58 1.35
CA LEU A 55 -3.19 11.21 0.22
C LEU A 55 -4.16 12.33 -0.20
N THR A 56 -4.71 13.06 0.77
CA THR A 56 -5.55 14.24 0.50
C THR A 56 -4.77 15.31 -0.26
N GLU A 57 -3.53 15.61 0.15
CA GLU A 57 -2.64 16.56 -0.56
C GLU A 57 -2.28 16.08 -1.98
N LEU A 58 -2.18 14.76 -2.19
CA LEU A 58 -1.99 14.16 -3.51
C LEU A 58 -3.29 14.09 -4.36
N GLY A 59 -4.41 14.59 -3.83
CA GLY A 59 -5.72 14.62 -4.49
C GLY A 59 -6.49 13.30 -4.46
N VAL A 60 -6.01 12.30 -3.73
CA VAL A 60 -6.70 11.01 -3.57
C VAL A 60 -7.85 11.18 -2.57
N THR A 61 -9.07 10.90 -3.02
CA THR A 61 -10.29 11.05 -2.21
C THR A 61 -10.72 9.77 -1.48
N ARG A 62 -10.11 8.64 -1.81
CA ARG A 62 -10.44 7.34 -1.21
C ARG A 62 -9.62 7.13 0.06
N GLU A 63 -10.24 6.49 1.04
CA GLU A 63 -9.53 6.02 2.24
C GLU A 63 -8.43 5.02 1.87
N PRO A 64 -7.22 5.14 2.45
CA PRO A 64 -6.18 4.12 2.30
C PRO A 64 -6.67 2.79 2.86
N ILE A 65 -6.24 1.72 2.22
CA ILE A 65 -6.54 0.35 2.64
C ILE A 65 -5.38 -0.12 3.52
N MET A 66 -5.60 -0.07 4.84
CA MET A 66 -4.66 -0.62 5.81
C MET A 66 -4.85 -2.13 5.90
N LEU A 67 -3.81 -2.94 5.61
CA LEU A 67 -3.89 -4.38 5.82
C LEU A 67 -3.75 -4.76 7.31
N GLY A 68 -3.24 -3.84 8.14
CA GLY A 68 -3.26 -3.96 9.60
C GLY A 68 -2.23 -4.92 10.18
N PHE A 69 -1.16 -5.22 9.45
CA PHE A 69 -0.03 -5.98 9.99
C PHE A 69 0.92 -5.08 10.78
N ALA A 70 1.65 -5.66 11.73
CA ALA A 70 2.72 -4.93 12.38
C ALA A 70 3.92 -4.80 11.43
N ASP A 71 4.58 -3.67 11.48
CA ASP A 71 5.88 -3.41 10.85
C ASP A 71 6.98 -4.29 11.45
N ASP A 72 7.99 -4.65 10.63
CA ASP A 72 9.11 -5.49 11.06
C ASP A 72 10.02 -4.83 12.10
N GLY A 73 10.30 -3.53 11.95
CA GLY A 73 11.13 -2.70 12.83
C GLY A 73 10.35 -1.99 13.94
N VAL A 74 9.02 -1.83 13.80
CA VAL A 74 8.13 -1.14 14.74
C VAL A 74 6.93 -2.03 15.10
N PRO A 75 7.08 -3.06 15.94
CA PRO A 75 5.99 -4.00 16.25
C PRO A 75 4.72 -3.36 16.85
N VAL A 76 4.85 -2.20 17.50
CA VAL A 76 3.73 -1.46 18.09
C VAL A 76 2.85 -0.71 17.08
N SER A 77 3.26 -0.69 15.81
CA SER A 77 2.52 -0.09 14.67
C SER A 77 1.10 -0.65 14.49
N ALA A 78 0.89 -1.91 14.86
CA ALA A 78 -0.42 -2.55 14.86
C ALA A 78 -0.57 -3.41 16.14
N PRO A 79 -1.01 -2.83 17.27
CA PRO A 79 -1.07 -3.53 18.54
C PRO A 79 -1.90 -4.82 18.47
N GLY A 80 -1.30 -5.94 18.90
CA GLY A 80 -1.93 -7.27 18.88
C GLY A 80 -1.90 -7.98 17.52
N ALA A 81 -1.44 -7.33 16.45
CA ALA A 81 -1.24 -7.97 15.15
C ALA A 81 0.13 -8.65 15.07
N LYS A 82 0.24 -9.62 14.16
CA LYS A 82 1.54 -10.22 13.79
C LYS A 82 2.29 -9.29 12.84
N ARG A 83 3.62 -9.38 12.85
CA ARG A 83 4.48 -8.69 11.86
C ARG A 83 4.13 -9.15 10.45
N PHE A 84 4.17 -8.22 9.49
CA PHE A 84 3.78 -8.45 8.10
C PHE A 84 4.52 -9.64 7.50
N CYS A 85 5.83 -9.69 7.68
CA CYS A 85 6.68 -10.78 7.19
C CYS A 85 6.51 -12.12 7.95
N ASP A 86 5.76 -12.16 9.06
CA ASP A 86 5.57 -13.36 9.89
C ASP A 86 4.15 -13.95 9.77
N VAL A 87 3.29 -13.35 8.94
CA VAL A 87 1.95 -13.88 8.64
C VAL A 87 2.04 -14.84 7.45
N SER A 88 1.21 -15.90 7.46
CA SER A 88 1.06 -16.81 6.31
C SER A 88 0.85 -16.03 5.01
N PHE A 89 1.72 -16.26 4.03
CA PHE A 89 1.68 -15.56 2.75
C PHE A 89 0.36 -15.79 2.01
N ASP A 90 -0.17 -17.01 2.00
CA ASP A 90 -1.49 -17.32 1.41
C ASP A 90 -2.63 -16.50 2.01
N LYS A 91 -2.55 -16.17 3.31
CA LYS A 91 -3.54 -15.30 3.94
C LYS A 91 -3.43 -13.87 3.39
N GLN A 92 -2.22 -13.35 3.24
CA GLN A 92 -1.96 -12.02 2.71
C GLN A 92 -2.39 -11.92 1.24
N VAL A 93 -2.04 -12.91 0.42
CA VAL A 93 -2.46 -13.00 -0.99
C VAL A 93 -3.98 -13.01 -1.10
N ARG A 94 -4.69 -13.82 -0.28
CA ARG A 94 -6.16 -13.83 -0.28
C ARG A 94 -6.76 -12.46 0.05
N ILE A 95 -6.18 -11.73 0.99
CA ILE A 95 -6.61 -10.37 1.33
C ILE A 95 -6.43 -9.43 0.14
N LEU A 96 -5.22 -9.35 -0.43
CA LEU A 96 -4.93 -8.46 -1.56
C LEU A 96 -5.77 -8.81 -2.79
N VAL A 97 -5.91 -10.10 -3.13
CA VAL A 97 -6.77 -10.56 -4.23
C VAL A 97 -8.23 -10.14 -4.02
N GLY A 98 -8.71 -10.13 -2.77
CA GLY A 98 -10.04 -9.59 -2.44
C GLY A 98 -10.19 -8.12 -2.83
N HIS A 99 -9.17 -7.30 -2.53
CA HIS A 99 -9.14 -5.89 -2.94
C HIS A 99 -9.02 -5.73 -4.46
N ILE A 100 -8.14 -6.50 -5.12
CA ILE A 100 -7.98 -6.49 -6.57
C ILE A 100 -9.29 -6.85 -7.26
N ARG A 101 -10.01 -7.90 -6.83
CA ARG A 101 -11.30 -8.29 -7.41
C ARG A 101 -12.37 -7.22 -7.22
N ARG A 102 -12.40 -6.58 -6.05
CA ARG A 102 -13.38 -5.52 -5.73
C ARG A 102 -13.12 -4.24 -6.52
N LEU A 103 -11.86 -3.81 -6.60
CA LEU A 103 -11.47 -2.53 -7.20
C LEU A 103 -11.16 -2.66 -8.69
N ARG A 104 -10.84 -3.87 -9.15
CA ARG A 104 -10.44 -4.22 -10.53
C ARG A 104 -9.40 -3.24 -11.09
N PRO A 105 -8.26 -2.97 -10.42
CA PRO A 105 -7.25 -2.08 -10.98
C PRO A 105 -6.74 -2.61 -12.32
N GLU A 106 -6.43 -1.70 -13.23
CA GLU A 106 -5.80 -2.00 -14.52
C GLU A 106 -4.28 -1.87 -14.44
N ILE A 107 -3.80 -1.05 -13.50
CA ILE A 107 -2.38 -0.89 -13.17
C ILE A 107 -2.20 -1.27 -11.69
N LEU A 108 -1.25 -2.14 -11.41
CA LEU A 108 -0.75 -2.41 -10.07
C LEU A 108 0.72 -1.99 -10.00
N LEU A 109 1.07 -1.14 -9.04
CA LEU A 109 2.43 -0.68 -8.80
C LEU A 109 2.89 -1.17 -7.41
N THR A 110 4.08 -1.76 -7.36
CA THR A 110 4.77 -2.10 -6.11
C THR A 110 6.28 -1.99 -6.31
N TYR A 111 7.05 -2.37 -5.30
CA TYR A 111 8.52 -2.32 -5.29
C TYR A 111 9.15 -3.26 -6.31
N ASP A 112 10.44 -3.08 -6.57
CA ASP A 112 11.28 -4.07 -7.26
C ASP A 112 11.63 -5.26 -6.34
N PRO A 113 12.30 -6.32 -6.86
CA PRO A 113 12.66 -7.49 -6.05
C PRO A 113 13.58 -7.22 -4.86
N VAL A 114 14.31 -6.09 -4.87
CA VAL A 114 15.22 -5.68 -3.78
C VAL A 114 14.47 -4.82 -2.75
N GLY A 115 13.22 -4.44 -3.02
CA GLY A 115 12.45 -3.58 -2.12
C GLY A 115 13.02 -2.16 -2.08
N ILE A 116 13.56 -1.67 -3.21
CA ILE A 116 14.27 -0.39 -3.36
C ILE A 116 15.61 -0.35 -2.64
N TYR A 117 15.63 -0.51 -1.32
CA TYR A 117 16.83 -0.39 -0.49
C TYR A 117 17.06 -1.58 0.47
N GLY A 118 16.31 -2.67 0.31
CA GLY A 118 16.51 -3.91 1.06
C GLY A 118 15.71 -4.05 2.35
N HIS A 119 14.76 -3.14 2.64
CA HIS A 119 13.88 -3.30 3.80
C HIS A 119 13.04 -4.58 3.67
N ARG A 120 12.97 -5.38 4.73
CA ARG A 120 12.32 -6.70 4.71
C ARG A 120 10.85 -6.59 4.29
N ASP A 121 10.11 -5.62 4.83
CA ASP A 121 8.71 -5.40 4.45
C ASP A 121 8.53 -4.95 2.99
N HIS A 122 9.50 -4.24 2.39
CA HIS A 122 9.41 -3.82 0.98
C HIS A 122 9.61 -5.01 0.04
N VAL A 123 10.62 -5.85 0.33
CA VAL A 123 10.84 -7.11 -0.39
C VAL A 123 9.61 -8.02 -0.28
N HIS A 124 8.99 -8.06 0.90
CA HIS A 124 7.79 -8.87 1.12
C HIS A 124 6.56 -8.28 0.41
N ALA A 125 6.42 -6.95 0.36
CA ALA A 125 5.38 -6.26 -0.39
C ALA A 125 5.54 -6.46 -1.91
N HIS A 126 6.77 -6.45 -2.45
CA HIS A 126 7.05 -6.81 -3.84
C HIS A 126 6.50 -8.20 -4.18
N ARG A 127 6.83 -9.20 -3.35
CA ARG A 127 6.33 -10.58 -3.52
C ARG A 127 4.81 -10.63 -3.50
N LEU A 128 4.21 -9.92 -2.54
CA LEU A 128 2.75 -9.86 -2.40
C LEU A 128 2.08 -9.20 -3.62
N GLY A 129 2.69 -8.16 -4.19
CA GLY A 129 2.19 -7.47 -5.38
C GLY A 129 2.33 -8.24 -6.70
N GLY A 130 2.83 -9.47 -6.66
CA GLY A 130 2.94 -10.35 -7.83
C GLY A 130 4.35 -10.49 -8.39
N GLY A 131 5.37 -9.98 -7.69
CA GLY A 131 6.77 -10.26 -7.98
C GLY A 131 7.15 -11.69 -7.61
N GLY A 132 7.26 -12.55 -8.63
CA GLY A 132 7.78 -13.91 -8.50
C GLY A 132 9.26 -13.99 -8.87
#